data_AF-A0A9D5JGU7-F1
#
_entry.id   AF-A0A9D5JGU7-F1
#
_cell.length_a   1.000
_cell.length_b   1.000
_cell.length_c   1.000
_cell.angle_alpha   90.00
_cell.angle_beta   90.00
_cell.angle_gamma   90.00
#
_symmetry.space_group_name_H-M   'P 1'
#
loop_
_entity.id
_entity.type
_entity.pdbx_description
1 polymer ?
#
loop_
_entity_poly.entity_id
_entity_poly.type
_entity_poly.pdbx_seq_one_letter_code
_entity_poly.pdbx_strand_id
1 'polypeptide(L)'
;MPSIAKRFESRSRRSSITADLRAVCARPDGQVIDLPGLSPVVDGGLVRHVRPGAFIPMPPGSLLLSLPDRSPLAADGTAKLAIDTAGDREVCAVGAALPLGYTRTLLPAYEERAGALALPLYGYTAVAWHADGFRVAALRTDELEDWDSSLHEPHKVSQAVEERKREYGANGLIRQLERCAVEYGCYTAQNIFLRRGEAAIPVSPACNARCIGCISAQDPGAGIVSAQQRIAATPSVADVSALAVAHLDGAKDGMISFGQGCEGEPLLAAPKIAAAIQAIRTQTSRGTIHCNTNASLPRALEVLVDAGLQSIRVSLNSARPDVYSAYYRPRGYNFDDVLESVKIADRRGVAISLNLLTHPGVTDDPREIEALARLLRAARISMVQTRTLNVDPRRYFAAVGRPRAQPLGIACWAAWLQTEFPHVRLGNFTRGFG
;
A
#
# COMPACT_ATOMS: atom_id res chain seq x y z
N MET A 1 -10.40 -4.42 24.06
CA MET A 1 -9.52 -5.32 23.27
C MET A 1 -9.74 -6.81 23.55
N PRO A 2 -9.75 -7.32 24.81
CA PRO A 2 -9.88 -8.76 25.06
C PRO A 2 -11.20 -9.39 24.57
N SER A 3 -12.29 -8.62 24.55
CA SER A 3 -13.60 -9.08 24.07
C SER A 3 -13.67 -9.31 22.55
N ILE A 4 -12.93 -8.50 21.77
CA ILE A 4 -12.89 -8.57 20.30
C ILE A 4 -12.08 -9.80 19.85
N ALA A 5 -10.92 -10.02 20.49
CA ALA A 5 -10.10 -11.22 20.26
C ALA A 5 -10.90 -12.51 20.53
N LYS A 6 -11.62 -12.58 21.65
CA LYS A 6 -12.48 -13.73 22.00
C LYS A 6 -13.62 -13.96 21.01
N ARG A 7 -14.24 -12.89 20.49
CA ARG A 7 -15.29 -13.00 19.45
C ARG A 7 -14.75 -13.57 18.13
N PHE A 8 -13.55 -13.17 17.70
CA PHE A 8 -12.94 -13.73 16.48
C PHE A 8 -12.50 -15.19 16.65
N GLU A 9 -11.97 -15.56 17.81
CA GLU A 9 -11.63 -16.96 18.13
C GLU A 9 -12.86 -17.88 18.06
N SER A 10 -14.04 -17.41 18.46
CA SER A 10 -15.28 -18.19 18.35
C SER A 10 -15.81 -18.37 16.91
N ARG A 11 -15.57 -17.39 16.01
CA ARG A 11 -15.95 -17.47 14.58
C ARG A 11 -14.99 -18.33 13.76
N SER A 12 -13.70 -18.29 14.08
CA SER A 12 -12.64 -19.08 13.45
C SER A 12 -12.81 -20.60 13.64
N ARG A 13 -13.44 -21.04 14.73
CA ARG A 13 -13.74 -22.47 15.02
C ARG A 13 -14.72 -23.15 14.06
N ARG A 14 -15.36 -22.42 13.13
CA ARG A 14 -16.35 -22.97 12.18
C ARG A 14 -15.84 -23.22 10.76
N SER A 15 -14.56 -22.96 10.46
CA SER A 15 -13.98 -23.24 9.14
C SER A 15 -13.18 -24.54 9.17
N SER A 16 -13.64 -25.57 8.45
CA SER A 16 -12.95 -26.85 8.27
C SER A 16 -11.67 -26.76 7.43
N ILE A 17 -11.36 -25.59 6.86
CA ILE A 17 -10.31 -25.38 5.84
C ILE A 17 -8.89 -25.48 6.42
N THR A 18 -8.72 -25.41 7.75
CA THR A 18 -7.37 -25.36 8.36
C THR A 18 -6.81 -26.68 8.85
N ALA A 19 -7.58 -27.76 8.81
CA ALA A 19 -7.06 -29.08 9.15
C ALA A 19 -6.08 -29.61 8.07
N ASP A 20 -6.19 -29.13 6.82
CA ASP A 20 -5.50 -29.71 5.66
C ASP A 20 -4.54 -28.73 4.94
N LEU A 21 -4.06 -27.68 5.63
CA LEU A 21 -3.08 -26.78 5.03
C LEU A 21 -1.69 -27.40 5.04
N ARG A 22 -1.05 -27.44 3.87
CA ARG A 22 0.34 -27.87 3.68
C ARG A 22 1.25 -26.67 3.44
N ALA A 23 2.44 -26.72 4.00
CA ALA A 23 3.51 -25.78 3.68
C ALA A 23 3.88 -25.88 2.20
N VAL A 24 4.45 -24.81 1.64
CA VAL A 24 4.88 -24.75 0.24
C VAL A 24 6.30 -24.23 0.12
N CYS A 25 6.99 -24.63 -0.93
CA CYS A 25 8.31 -24.11 -1.29
C CYS A 25 8.43 -23.94 -2.82
N ALA A 26 9.39 -23.13 -3.26
CA ALA A 26 9.70 -22.94 -4.67
C ALA A 26 11.04 -23.58 -5.02
N ARG A 27 11.06 -24.30 -6.14
CA ARG A 27 12.26 -24.85 -6.77
C ARG A 27 12.98 -23.78 -7.62
N PRO A 28 14.25 -24.00 -8.01
CA PRO A 28 15.02 -23.05 -8.81
C PRO A 28 14.43 -22.79 -10.20
N ASP A 29 13.63 -23.73 -10.73
CA ASP A 29 12.90 -23.60 -12.00
C ASP A 29 11.60 -22.78 -11.88
N GLY A 30 11.30 -22.25 -10.69
CA GLY A 30 10.09 -21.45 -10.42
C GLY A 30 8.85 -22.27 -10.09
N GLN A 31 8.93 -23.61 -10.12
CA GLN A 31 7.82 -24.46 -9.72
C GLN A 31 7.58 -24.35 -8.20
N VAL A 32 6.34 -24.02 -7.82
CA VAL A 32 5.89 -24.08 -6.43
C VAL A 32 5.29 -25.46 -6.15
N ILE A 33 5.78 -26.13 -5.11
CA ILE A 33 5.30 -27.43 -4.66
C ILE A 33 4.84 -27.35 -3.21
N ASP A 34 3.93 -28.24 -2.83
CA ASP A 34 3.59 -28.46 -1.43
C ASP A 34 4.61 -29.39 -0.74
N LEU A 35 4.61 -29.37 0.58
CA LEU A 35 5.41 -30.25 1.43
C LEU A 35 4.47 -31.19 2.19
N PRO A 36 4.21 -32.41 1.66
CA PRO A 36 3.34 -33.38 2.31
C PRO A 36 3.77 -33.69 3.75
N GLY A 37 2.80 -33.74 4.67
CA GLY A 37 3.04 -33.98 6.09
C GLY A 37 3.51 -32.74 6.88
N LEU A 38 3.87 -31.64 6.21
CA LEU A 38 4.31 -30.42 6.88
C LEU A 38 3.24 -29.33 6.83
N SER A 39 2.90 -28.77 7.99
CA SER A 39 1.97 -27.64 8.11
C SER A 39 2.70 -26.30 7.93
N PRO A 40 2.01 -25.25 7.43
CA PRO A 40 2.61 -23.93 7.28
C PRO A 40 2.96 -23.28 8.62
N VAL A 41 4.09 -22.59 8.65
CA VAL A 41 4.49 -21.66 9.72
C VAL A 41 4.42 -20.24 9.18
N VAL A 42 4.01 -19.30 10.03
CA VAL A 42 3.76 -17.90 9.65
C VAL A 42 4.44 -16.93 10.60
N ASP A 43 4.80 -15.75 10.09
CA ASP A 43 5.31 -14.64 10.89
C ASP A 43 4.27 -13.52 10.95
N GLY A 44 3.77 -13.25 12.16
CA GLY A 44 2.92 -12.10 12.45
C GLY A 44 3.57 -11.20 13.49
N GLY A 45 4.88 -10.98 13.39
CA GLY A 45 5.74 -10.37 14.40
C GLY A 45 6.42 -11.40 15.31
N LEU A 46 5.73 -12.52 15.55
CA LEU A 46 6.24 -13.71 16.22
C LEU A 46 5.97 -14.92 15.32
N VAL A 47 6.99 -15.74 15.10
CA VAL A 47 6.92 -16.96 14.29
C VAL A 47 6.11 -18.04 15.01
N ARG A 48 5.02 -18.49 14.40
CA ARG A 48 4.05 -19.41 15.03
C ARG A 48 3.36 -20.34 14.04
N HIS A 49 2.74 -21.37 14.60
CA HIS A 49 1.80 -22.22 13.88
C HIS A 49 0.58 -21.42 13.41
N VAL A 50 0.03 -21.83 12.26
CA VAL A 50 -1.17 -21.22 11.69
C VAL A 50 -2.39 -21.51 12.58
N ARG A 51 -3.23 -20.51 12.78
CA ARG A 51 -4.52 -20.67 13.47
C ARG A 51 -5.62 -20.96 12.45
N PRO A 52 -6.69 -21.67 12.87
CA PRO A 52 -7.88 -21.83 12.06
C PRO A 52 -8.44 -20.51 11.48
N GLY A 53 -8.87 -20.53 10.22
CA GLY A 53 -9.42 -19.37 9.51
C GLY A 53 -8.43 -18.26 9.15
N ALA A 54 -7.12 -18.46 9.27
CA ALA A 54 -6.13 -17.43 8.94
C ALA A 54 -5.85 -17.25 7.44
N PHE A 55 -6.34 -18.16 6.59
CA PHE A 55 -6.07 -18.19 5.15
C PHE A 55 -7.38 -18.15 4.35
N ILE A 56 -7.34 -17.49 3.20
CA ILE A 56 -8.41 -17.45 2.20
C ILE A 56 -7.93 -18.08 0.88
N PRO A 57 -8.83 -18.52 -0.03
CA PRO A 57 -8.45 -18.81 -1.41
C PRO A 57 -7.65 -17.66 -2.02
N MET A 58 -6.56 -17.99 -2.72
CA MET A 58 -5.71 -16.97 -3.35
C MET A 58 -6.55 -16.14 -4.34
N PRO A 59 -6.66 -14.81 -4.15
CA PRO A 59 -7.45 -13.97 -5.05
C PRO A 59 -6.90 -13.99 -6.48
N PRO A 60 -7.76 -13.95 -7.52
CA PRO A 60 -7.33 -13.72 -8.89
C PRO A 60 -6.48 -12.45 -9.02
N GLY A 61 -5.43 -12.49 -9.83
CA GLY A 61 -4.47 -11.39 -9.98
C GLY A 61 -3.37 -11.34 -8.91
N SER A 62 -3.36 -12.27 -7.95
CA SER A 62 -2.21 -12.43 -7.04
C SER A 62 -0.98 -12.96 -7.78
N LEU A 63 0.21 -12.54 -7.37
CA LEU A 63 1.49 -13.02 -7.91
C LEU A 63 2.18 -13.91 -6.87
N LEU A 64 2.51 -15.15 -7.25
CA LEU A 64 3.39 -16.00 -6.44
C LEU A 64 4.84 -15.55 -6.64
N LEU A 65 5.59 -15.48 -5.54
CA LEU A 65 6.95 -14.98 -5.50
C LEU A 65 7.84 -16.02 -4.81
N SER A 66 8.91 -16.44 -5.49
CA SER A 66 10.02 -17.11 -4.83
C SER A 66 10.82 -16.09 -4.01
N LEU A 67 11.33 -16.50 -2.86
CA LEU A 67 12.17 -15.69 -1.98
C LEU A 67 13.57 -16.33 -1.96
N PRO A 68 14.47 -15.98 -2.91
CA PRO A 68 15.79 -16.58 -3.00
C PRO A 68 16.58 -16.49 -1.69
N ASP A 69 17.39 -17.50 -1.40
CA ASP A 69 18.22 -17.61 -0.19
C ASP A 69 17.44 -17.63 1.14
N ARG A 70 16.13 -17.91 1.09
CA ARG A 70 15.29 -18.05 2.28
C ARG A 70 14.80 -19.48 2.40
N SER A 71 15.15 -20.16 3.48
CA SER A 71 14.65 -21.49 3.80
C SER A 71 13.24 -21.36 4.37
N PRO A 72 12.18 -21.92 3.76
CA PRO A 72 10.84 -21.86 4.32
C PRO A 72 10.81 -22.54 5.68
N LEU A 73 10.11 -21.91 6.62
CA LEU A 73 9.78 -22.54 7.89
C LEU A 73 8.49 -23.33 7.73
N ALA A 74 8.52 -24.59 8.13
CA ALA A 74 7.37 -25.49 8.16
C ALA A 74 7.29 -26.22 9.50
N ALA A 75 6.16 -26.86 9.77
CA ALA A 75 5.90 -27.54 11.01
C ALA A 75 5.69 -29.05 10.80
N ASP A 76 6.41 -29.86 11.56
CA ASP A 76 6.15 -31.29 11.75
C ASP A 76 5.63 -31.50 13.18
N GLY A 77 4.32 -31.72 13.31
CA GLY A 77 3.64 -31.67 14.60
C GLY A 77 3.86 -30.33 15.31
N THR A 78 4.52 -30.34 16.46
CA THR A 78 4.84 -29.11 17.23
C THR A 78 6.19 -28.49 16.84
N ALA A 79 7.08 -29.25 16.22
CA ALA A 79 8.42 -28.81 15.86
C ALA A 79 8.37 -27.89 14.63
N LYS A 80 9.19 -26.82 14.63
CA LYS A 80 9.38 -25.92 13.49
C LYS A 80 10.73 -26.22 12.86
N LEU A 81 10.77 -26.37 11.55
CA LEU A 81 11.94 -26.80 10.80
C LEU A 81 12.18 -25.81 9.65
N ALA A 82 13.44 -25.48 9.40
CA ALA A 82 13.87 -24.83 8.17
C ALA A 82 14.09 -25.88 7.09
N ILE A 83 13.51 -25.67 5.92
CA ILE A 83 13.57 -26.64 4.82
C ILE A 83 14.52 -26.12 3.74
N ASP A 84 15.72 -26.67 3.67
CA ASP A 84 16.69 -26.28 2.64
C ASP A 84 16.49 -27.01 1.32
N THR A 85 16.03 -28.26 1.39
CA THR A 85 15.83 -29.11 0.22
C THR A 85 14.46 -29.78 0.23
N ALA A 86 13.96 -30.10 -0.96
CA ALA A 86 12.82 -31.00 -1.15
C ALA A 86 13.26 -32.14 -2.08
N GLY A 87 13.59 -33.29 -1.49
CA GLY A 87 14.33 -34.35 -2.19
C GLY A 87 15.80 -33.97 -2.34
N ASP A 88 16.30 -34.02 -3.58
CA ASP A 88 17.68 -33.71 -3.97
C ASP A 88 17.88 -32.25 -4.43
N ARG A 89 16.81 -31.44 -4.43
CA ARG A 89 16.85 -30.06 -4.93
C ARG A 89 16.77 -29.05 -3.80
N GLU A 90 17.61 -28.02 -3.87
CA GLU A 90 17.47 -26.82 -3.05
C GLU A 90 16.13 -26.14 -3.33
N VAL A 91 15.50 -25.63 -2.27
CA VAL A 91 14.24 -24.89 -2.36
C VAL A 91 14.34 -23.57 -1.64
N CYS A 92 13.37 -22.69 -1.90
CA CYS A 92 13.26 -21.40 -1.24
C CYS A 92 11.84 -21.12 -0.79
N ALA A 93 11.69 -20.14 0.11
CA ALA A 93 10.42 -19.75 0.66
C ALA A 93 9.54 -19.11 -0.42
N VAL A 94 8.23 -19.18 -0.20
CA VAL A 94 7.23 -18.64 -1.12
C VAL A 94 6.42 -17.58 -0.40
N GLY A 95 6.23 -16.45 -1.07
CA GLY A 95 5.28 -15.42 -0.70
C GLY A 95 4.31 -15.15 -1.84
N ALA A 96 3.30 -14.34 -1.59
CA ALA A 96 2.49 -13.77 -2.66
C ALA A 96 2.35 -12.25 -2.53
N ALA A 97 2.22 -11.55 -3.65
CA ALA A 97 1.72 -10.18 -3.69
C ALA A 97 0.22 -10.21 -3.99
N LEU A 98 -0.55 -9.49 -3.17
CA LEU A 98 -2.01 -9.44 -3.28
C LEU A 98 -2.45 -8.32 -4.24
N PRO A 99 -3.56 -8.50 -4.98
CA PRO A 99 -4.20 -7.39 -5.68
C PRO A 99 -4.77 -6.37 -4.69
N LEU A 100 -5.03 -5.15 -5.17
CA LEU A 100 -5.71 -4.12 -4.38
C LEU A 100 -7.10 -4.60 -3.93
N GLY A 101 -7.56 -4.09 -2.77
CA GLY A 101 -8.79 -4.54 -2.13
C GLY A 101 -8.55 -5.59 -1.04
N TYR A 102 -7.34 -6.16 -0.97
CA TYR A 102 -6.95 -7.12 0.05
C TYR A 102 -5.85 -6.58 0.96
N THR A 103 -6.03 -6.79 2.27
CA THR A 103 -5.03 -6.49 3.30
C THR A 103 -4.33 -7.77 3.72
N ARG A 104 -2.99 -7.76 3.65
CA ARG A 104 -2.15 -8.85 4.16
C ARG A 104 -2.30 -8.98 5.68
N THR A 105 -2.48 -10.21 6.16
CA THR A 105 -2.65 -10.48 7.60
C THR A 105 -1.46 -11.19 8.25
N LEU A 106 -0.67 -11.94 7.48
CA LEU A 106 0.54 -12.64 7.95
C LEU A 106 1.62 -12.63 6.87
N LEU A 107 2.88 -12.71 7.31
CA LEU A 107 4.06 -12.80 6.46
C LEU A 107 4.48 -14.27 6.29
N PRO A 108 5.17 -14.63 5.19
CA PRO A 108 5.84 -15.93 5.11
C PRO A 108 6.89 -16.04 6.22
N ALA A 109 6.98 -17.22 6.84
CA ALA A 109 8.04 -17.50 7.81
C ALA A 109 9.20 -18.22 7.12
N TYR A 110 10.41 -17.74 7.36
CA TYR A 110 11.62 -18.29 6.76
C TYR A 110 12.86 -17.97 7.62
N GLU A 111 13.94 -18.69 7.35
CA GLU A 111 15.29 -18.34 7.80
C GLU A 111 16.11 -17.82 6.61
N GLU A 112 16.95 -16.82 6.83
CA GLU A 112 17.86 -16.31 5.79
C GLU A 112 19.14 -17.13 5.79
N ARG A 113 19.52 -17.63 4.61
CA ARG A 113 20.83 -18.24 4.40
C ARG A 113 21.93 -17.18 4.39
N ALA A 114 23.15 -17.61 4.62
CA ALA A 114 24.31 -16.73 4.58
C ALA A 114 24.42 -16.04 3.20
N GLY A 115 24.59 -14.71 3.20
CA GLY A 115 24.73 -13.92 1.97
C GLY A 115 23.41 -13.50 1.31
N ALA A 116 22.25 -13.83 1.89
CA ALA A 116 20.95 -13.48 1.34
C ALA A 116 20.83 -11.96 1.03
N LEU A 117 20.55 -11.63 -0.24
CA LEU A 117 20.37 -10.25 -0.69
C LEU A 117 18.98 -9.72 -0.32
N ALA A 118 18.80 -8.40 -0.37
CA ALA A 118 17.49 -7.78 -0.12
C ALA A 118 16.39 -8.34 -1.03
N LEU A 119 15.22 -8.63 -0.47
CA LEU A 119 14.06 -8.91 -1.31
C LEU A 119 13.59 -7.64 -2.05
N PRO A 120 13.10 -7.77 -3.31
CA PRO A 120 12.50 -6.65 -4.04
C PRO A 120 11.30 -6.01 -3.31
N LEU A 121 10.84 -4.84 -3.78
CA LEU A 121 9.75 -4.09 -3.14
C LEU A 121 8.36 -4.68 -3.42
N TYR A 122 8.07 -5.85 -2.87
CA TYR A 122 6.74 -6.47 -2.88
C TYR A 122 6.13 -6.60 -1.49
N GLY A 123 4.81 -6.78 -1.47
CA GLY A 123 4.02 -7.02 -0.28
C GLY A 123 3.87 -8.51 0.02
N TYR A 124 4.94 -9.17 0.49
CA TYR A 124 4.97 -10.63 0.73
C TYR A 124 3.95 -11.10 1.77
N THR A 125 2.90 -11.82 1.36
CA THR A 125 1.96 -12.52 2.25
C THR A 125 2.30 -14.00 2.36
N ALA A 126 1.96 -14.63 3.48
CA ALA A 126 2.11 -16.08 3.66
C ALA A 126 1.25 -16.86 2.66
N VAL A 127 1.81 -17.96 2.14
CA VAL A 127 1.18 -18.87 1.18
C VAL A 127 1.13 -20.28 1.76
N ALA A 128 0.06 -21.01 1.50
CA ALA A 128 -0.09 -22.42 1.82
C ALA A 128 -0.84 -23.14 0.68
N TRP A 129 -0.79 -24.47 0.70
CA TRP A 129 -1.56 -25.30 -0.21
C TRP A 129 -2.71 -25.98 0.52
N HIS A 130 -3.89 -25.99 -0.07
CA HIS A 130 -5.04 -26.81 0.33
C HIS A 130 -5.43 -27.72 -0.83
N ALA A 131 -6.23 -28.76 -0.59
CA ALA A 131 -6.62 -29.75 -1.61
C ALA A 131 -7.20 -29.13 -2.91
N ASP A 132 -7.81 -27.95 -2.83
CA ASP A 132 -8.42 -27.20 -3.93
C ASP A 132 -7.58 -25.99 -4.41
N GLY A 133 -6.31 -25.88 -3.99
CA GLY A 133 -5.35 -24.93 -4.54
C GLY A 133 -4.67 -24.00 -3.53
N PHE A 134 -4.04 -22.95 -4.06
CA PHE A 134 -3.28 -21.97 -3.27
C PHE A 134 -4.18 -21.18 -2.31
N ARG A 135 -3.64 -20.95 -1.12
CA ARG A 135 -4.22 -20.15 -0.05
C ARG A 135 -3.26 -19.06 0.36
N VAL A 136 -3.80 -17.90 0.75
CA VAL A 136 -3.01 -16.76 1.24
C VAL A 136 -3.57 -16.20 2.54
N ALA A 137 -2.69 -15.68 3.39
CA ALA A 137 -3.08 -15.04 4.65
C ALA A 137 -3.53 -13.58 4.42
N ALA A 138 -4.78 -13.39 3.99
CA ALA A 138 -5.31 -12.07 3.65
C ALA A 138 -6.75 -11.87 4.12
N LEU A 139 -7.17 -10.60 4.17
CA LEU A 139 -8.54 -10.17 4.39
C LEU A 139 -8.97 -9.28 3.22
N ARG A 140 -10.13 -9.56 2.60
CA ARG A 140 -10.74 -8.60 1.66
C ARG A 140 -11.27 -7.42 2.47
N THR A 141 -10.70 -6.25 2.25
CA THR A 141 -10.99 -5.03 3.03
C THR A 141 -11.70 -3.96 2.23
N ASP A 142 -11.75 -4.07 0.90
CA ASP A 142 -12.46 -3.11 0.05
C ASP A 142 -12.79 -3.70 -1.32
N GLU A 143 -13.75 -3.08 -2.00
CA GLU A 143 -14.16 -3.36 -3.38
C GLU A 143 -14.65 -2.07 -4.04
N LEU A 144 -14.11 -1.74 -5.21
CA LEU A 144 -14.52 -0.58 -5.99
C LEU A 144 -14.53 -0.89 -7.48
N GLU A 145 -15.67 -0.65 -8.12
CA GLU A 145 -15.90 -0.89 -9.54
C GLU A 145 -14.90 -0.16 -10.43
N ASP A 146 -14.57 1.10 -10.13
CA ASP A 146 -13.56 1.88 -10.88
C ASP A 146 -12.15 1.26 -10.87
N TRP A 147 -11.91 0.24 -10.04
CA TRP A 147 -10.66 -0.51 -9.97
C TRP A 147 -10.80 -1.94 -10.50
N ASP A 148 -11.91 -2.26 -11.17
CA ASP A 148 -12.08 -3.53 -11.86
C ASP A 148 -11.09 -3.62 -13.04
N SER A 149 -10.35 -4.72 -13.10
CA SER A 149 -9.38 -4.98 -14.18
C SER A 149 -9.99 -5.00 -15.58
N SER A 150 -11.28 -5.35 -15.72
CA SER A 150 -12.00 -5.35 -16.99
C SER A 150 -12.22 -3.93 -17.55
N LEU A 151 -12.14 -2.90 -16.70
CA LEU A 151 -12.15 -1.51 -17.12
C LEU A 151 -10.80 -1.01 -17.64
N HIS A 152 -9.75 -1.81 -17.46
CA HIS A 152 -8.35 -1.50 -17.74
C HIS A 152 -7.72 -2.50 -18.72
N GLU A 153 -8.52 -3.05 -19.63
CA GLU A 153 -8.04 -4.00 -20.63
C GLU A 153 -6.90 -3.39 -21.47
N PRO A 154 -5.77 -4.08 -21.63
CA PRO A 154 -4.57 -3.50 -22.25
C PRO A 154 -4.80 -2.86 -23.62
N HIS A 155 -5.64 -3.47 -24.47
CA HIS A 155 -5.94 -2.94 -25.80
C HIS A 155 -6.71 -1.61 -25.75
N LYS A 156 -7.68 -1.47 -24.83
CA LYS A 156 -8.43 -0.22 -24.62
C LYS A 156 -7.54 0.89 -24.07
N VAL A 157 -6.67 0.54 -23.12
CA VAL A 157 -5.68 1.47 -22.55
C VAL A 157 -4.76 1.99 -23.65
N SER A 158 -4.15 1.10 -24.45
CA SER A 158 -3.25 1.49 -25.53
C SER A 158 -3.94 2.37 -26.58
N GLN A 159 -5.19 2.07 -26.95
CA GLN A 159 -5.96 2.91 -27.87
C GLN A 159 -6.19 4.31 -27.27
N ALA A 160 -6.65 4.39 -26.02
CA ALA A 160 -6.91 5.66 -25.35
C ALA A 160 -5.63 6.51 -25.21
N VAL A 161 -4.49 5.86 -24.92
CA VAL A 161 -3.17 6.52 -24.88
C VAL A 161 -2.85 7.18 -26.22
N GLU A 162 -2.98 6.45 -27.33
CA GLU A 162 -2.70 6.99 -28.67
C GLU A 162 -3.64 8.13 -29.06
N GLU A 163 -4.92 8.04 -28.70
CA GLU A 163 -5.88 9.12 -28.91
C GLU A 163 -5.49 10.39 -28.15
N ARG A 164 -5.21 10.30 -26.84
CA ARG A 164 -4.87 11.49 -26.05
C ARG A 164 -3.48 12.03 -26.37
N LYS A 165 -2.54 11.20 -26.83
CA LYS A 165 -1.24 11.68 -27.35
C LYS A 165 -1.42 12.56 -28.58
N ARG A 166 -2.42 12.31 -29.43
CA ARG A 166 -2.75 13.21 -30.55
C ARG A 166 -3.38 14.51 -30.06
N GLU A 167 -4.22 14.44 -29.03
CA GLU A 167 -4.90 15.61 -28.43
C GLU A 167 -3.93 16.51 -27.64
N TYR A 168 -2.98 15.92 -26.90
CA TYR A 168 -2.11 16.59 -25.94
C TYR A 168 -0.61 16.32 -26.17
N GLY A 169 -0.18 16.02 -27.40
CA GLY A 169 1.19 15.56 -27.69
C GLY A 169 2.31 16.52 -27.27
N ALA A 170 2.02 17.83 -27.16
CA ALA A 170 2.95 18.84 -26.67
C ALA A 170 2.98 18.99 -25.14
N ASN A 171 2.05 18.34 -24.42
CA ASN A 171 1.93 18.46 -22.97
C ASN A 171 3.08 17.75 -22.25
N GLY A 172 3.71 18.45 -21.31
CA GLY A 172 4.91 17.97 -20.60
C GLY A 172 4.71 16.69 -19.78
N LEU A 173 3.47 16.34 -19.43
CA LEU A 173 3.14 15.17 -18.60
C LEU A 173 2.86 13.89 -19.39
N ILE A 174 2.47 14.00 -20.66
CA ILE A 174 1.93 12.86 -21.42
C ILE A 174 2.92 11.71 -21.51
N ARG A 175 4.21 11.97 -21.71
CA ARG A 175 5.24 10.92 -21.76
C ARG A 175 5.38 10.16 -20.45
N GLN A 176 5.37 10.87 -19.31
CA GLN A 176 5.45 10.22 -17.99
C GLN A 176 4.18 9.42 -17.72
N LEU A 177 3.00 9.96 -18.04
CA LEU A 177 1.73 9.29 -17.83
C LEU A 177 1.56 8.06 -18.71
N GLU A 178 1.99 8.11 -19.98
CA GLU A 178 2.03 6.95 -20.88
C GLU A 178 2.87 5.82 -20.28
N ARG A 179 4.08 6.15 -19.84
CA ARG A 179 4.95 5.19 -19.18
C ARG A 179 4.29 4.56 -17.95
N CYS A 180 3.71 5.38 -17.08
CA CYS A 180 3.00 4.89 -15.91
C CYS A 180 1.81 4.00 -16.27
N ALA A 181 1.07 4.35 -17.33
CA ALA A 181 -0.10 3.62 -17.77
C ALA A 181 0.25 2.27 -18.40
N VAL A 182 1.30 2.22 -19.23
CA VAL A 182 1.63 1.05 -20.06
C VAL A 182 2.70 0.17 -19.41
N GLU A 183 3.80 0.75 -18.92
CA GLU A 183 4.90 -0.04 -18.33
C GLU A 183 4.59 -0.46 -16.89
N TYR A 184 4.03 0.45 -16.08
CA TYR A 184 3.78 0.19 -14.66
C TYR A 184 2.35 -0.31 -14.37
N GLY A 185 1.46 -0.29 -15.37
CA GLY A 185 0.06 -0.68 -15.20
C GLY A 185 -0.70 0.17 -14.17
N CYS A 186 -0.31 1.43 -13.99
CA CYS A 186 -0.88 2.31 -12.98
C CYS A 186 -2.29 2.77 -13.37
N TYR A 187 -3.32 2.26 -12.69
CA TYR A 187 -4.72 2.57 -13.02
C TYR A 187 -5.01 4.07 -12.95
N THR A 188 -4.46 4.80 -11.98
CA THR A 188 -4.65 6.26 -11.91
C THR A 188 -3.99 6.99 -13.09
N ALA A 189 -2.92 6.47 -13.67
CA ALA A 189 -2.36 7.01 -14.91
C ALA A 189 -3.21 6.63 -16.13
N GLN A 190 -3.66 5.38 -16.21
CA GLN A 190 -4.58 4.90 -17.26
C GLN A 190 -5.88 5.70 -17.29
N ASN A 191 -6.38 6.09 -16.12
CA ASN A 191 -7.60 6.87 -15.95
C ASN A 191 -7.54 8.29 -16.52
N ILE A 192 -6.35 8.89 -16.66
CA ILE A 192 -6.20 10.14 -17.44
C ILE A 192 -6.61 9.90 -18.90
N PHE A 193 -6.17 8.77 -19.47
CA PHE A 193 -6.43 8.41 -20.85
C PHE A 193 -7.87 7.92 -21.07
N LEU A 194 -8.38 7.12 -20.13
CA LEU A 194 -9.73 6.56 -20.14
C LEU A 194 -10.83 7.53 -19.68
N ARG A 195 -10.44 8.70 -19.13
CA ARG A 195 -11.33 9.74 -18.57
C ARG A 195 -12.35 9.19 -17.58
N ARG A 196 -11.89 8.53 -16.52
CA ARG A 196 -12.75 7.94 -15.46
C ARG A 196 -12.11 7.94 -14.08
N GLY A 197 -12.92 7.97 -13.03
CA GLY A 197 -12.45 7.78 -11.65
C GLY A 197 -11.35 8.74 -11.19
N GLU A 198 -10.45 8.22 -10.34
CA GLU A 198 -9.25 8.91 -9.87
C GLU A 198 -8.14 8.87 -10.92
N ALA A 199 -7.58 10.04 -11.24
CA ALA A 199 -6.52 10.19 -12.22
C ALA A 199 -5.29 10.92 -11.67
N ALA A 200 -4.12 10.40 -12.03
CA ALA A 200 -2.81 10.82 -11.56
C ALA A 200 -2.33 12.07 -12.31
N ILE A 201 -1.89 13.10 -11.58
CA ILE A 201 -1.14 14.22 -12.16
C ILE A 201 0.14 14.47 -11.36
N PRO A 202 1.30 13.90 -11.76
CA PRO A 202 2.54 14.05 -11.02
C PRO A 202 3.18 15.42 -11.21
N VAL A 203 3.68 16.04 -10.14
CA VAL A 203 4.23 17.41 -10.18
C VAL A 203 5.61 17.51 -9.50
N SER A 204 5.90 16.67 -8.51
CA SER A 204 7.10 16.81 -7.68
C SER A 204 8.20 15.79 -8.01
N PRO A 205 9.36 16.20 -8.55
CA PRO A 205 10.48 15.28 -8.78
C PRO A 205 11.26 14.93 -7.49
N ALA A 206 11.06 15.68 -6.41
CA ALA A 206 11.85 15.58 -5.18
C ALA A 206 11.01 15.14 -3.99
N CYS A 207 11.65 14.54 -2.99
CA CYS A 207 11.02 14.14 -1.73
C CYS A 207 11.93 14.48 -0.56
N ASN A 208 11.35 14.87 0.57
CA ASN A 208 12.05 15.15 1.81
C ASN A 208 12.04 13.94 2.79
N ALA A 209 11.54 12.79 2.36
CA ALA A 209 11.66 11.52 3.08
C ALA A 209 12.62 10.56 2.36
N ARG A 210 13.30 9.71 3.13
CA ARG A 210 14.18 8.64 2.63
C ARG A 210 13.66 7.27 3.05
N CYS A 211 12.42 6.98 2.66
CA CYS A 211 11.75 5.76 3.06
C CYS A 211 12.57 4.52 2.71
N ILE A 212 12.71 3.58 3.66
CA ILE A 212 13.44 2.31 3.43
C ILE A 212 12.91 1.56 2.20
N GLY A 213 11.59 1.57 2.00
CA GLY A 213 10.92 0.94 0.86
C GLY A 213 10.39 1.94 -0.17
N CYS A 214 11.08 3.07 -0.41
CA CYS A 214 10.61 4.04 -1.40
C CYS A 214 10.55 3.41 -2.80
N ILE A 215 9.36 3.41 -3.40
CA ILE A 215 9.12 2.74 -4.69
C ILE A 215 9.65 3.52 -5.89
N SER A 216 9.94 4.81 -5.72
CA SER A 216 10.26 5.73 -6.81
C SER A 216 11.72 6.23 -6.80
N ALA A 217 12.43 6.00 -5.71
CA ALA A 217 13.83 6.41 -5.54
C ALA A 217 14.49 5.56 -4.45
N GLN A 218 15.70 5.06 -4.70
CA GLN A 218 16.51 4.33 -3.75
C GLN A 218 17.87 5.02 -3.63
N ASP A 219 18.46 5.03 -2.44
CA ASP A 219 19.80 5.58 -2.26
C ASP A 219 20.82 4.71 -3.02
N PRO A 220 21.92 5.30 -3.54
CA PRO A 220 23.03 4.52 -4.08
C PRO A 220 23.51 3.47 -3.07
N GLY A 221 23.64 2.22 -3.51
CA GLY A 221 24.07 1.11 -2.65
C GLY A 221 22.98 0.50 -1.74
N ALA A 222 21.71 0.91 -1.86
CA ALA A 222 20.60 0.32 -1.08
C ALA A 222 20.39 -1.20 -1.33
N GLY A 223 20.93 -1.73 -2.44
CA GLY A 223 20.79 -3.13 -2.85
C GLY A 223 19.36 -3.51 -3.27
N ILE A 224 18.52 -2.51 -3.56
CA ILE A 224 17.13 -2.66 -4.02
C ILE A 224 16.90 -1.67 -5.16
N VAL A 225 16.17 -2.08 -6.20
CA VAL A 225 15.79 -1.23 -7.33
C VAL A 225 14.39 -0.64 -7.09
N SER A 226 14.21 0.63 -7.45
CA SER A 226 12.90 1.29 -7.40
C SER A 226 11.94 0.66 -8.42
N ALA A 227 10.70 0.41 -8.02
CA ALA A 227 9.67 -0.16 -8.90
C ALA A 227 9.18 0.84 -9.97
N GLN A 228 9.27 2.14 -9.67
CA GLN A 228 8.86 3.24 -10.55
C GLN A 228 9.96 4.29 -10.61
N GLN A 229 9.90 5.17 -11.61
CA GLN A 229 10.79 6.32 -11.71
C GLN A 229 10.00 7.61 -11.48
N ARG A 230 10.62 8.56 -10.77
CA ARG A 230 10.04 9.88 -10.60
C ARG A 230 9.99 10.64 -11.91
N ILE A 231 9.01 11.52 -12.05
CA ILE A 231 9.01 12.56 -13.07
C ILE A 231 10.32 13.34 -13.01
N ALA A 232 10.90 13.64 -14.17
CA ALA A 232 12.22 14.26 -14.26
C ALA A 232 12.23 15.74 -13.87
N ALA A 233 11.11 16.45 -14.08
CA ALA A 233 10.99 17.88 -13.83
C ALA A 233 9.57 18.25 -13.43
N THR A 234 9.43 19.37 -12.72
CA THR A 234 8.12 19.93 -12.40
C THR A 234 7.43 20.44 -13.67
N PRO A 235 6.20 19.99 -13.98
CA PRO A 235 5.46 20.40 -15.16
C PRO A 235 5.04 21.89 -15.08
N SER A 236 4.64 22.44 -16.22
CA SER A 236 4.05 23.78 -16.25
C SER A 236 2.63 23.78 -15.65
N VAL A 237 2.15 24.95 -15.20
CA VAL A 237 0.76 25.09 -14.73
C VAL A 237 -0.22 24.74 -15.86
N ALA A 238 0.08 25.20 -17.08
CA ALA A 238 -0.74 24.93 -18.25
C ALA A 238 -0.87 23.43 -18.55
N ASP A 239 0.24 22.69 -18.45
CA ASP A 239 0.23 21.24 -18.67
C ASP A 239 -0.67 20.52 -17.66
N VAL A 240 -0.53 20.86 -16.37
CA VAL A 240 -1.34 20.30 -15.29
C VAL A 240 -2.81 20.65 -15.49
N SER A 241 -3.13 21.93 -15.71
CA SER A 241 -4.51 22.38 -15.83
C SER A 241 -5.21 21.80 -17.04
N ALA A 242 -4.54 21.68 -18.19
CA ALA A 242 -5.13 21.18 -19.42
C ALA A 242 -5.61 19.72 -19.27
N LEU A 243 -4.77 18.84 -18.71
CA LEU A 243 -5.15 17.44 -18.48
C LEU A 243 -6.19 17.31 -17.36
N ALA A 244 -6.05 18.08 -16.30
CA ALA A 244 -6.98 18.07 -15.18
C ALA A 244 -8.40 18.47 -15.61
N VAL A 245 -8.55 19.59 -16.33
CA VAL A 245 -9.86 20.06 -16.81
C VAL A 245 -10.49 19.04 -17.74
N ALA A 246 -9.73 18.53 -18.72
CA ALA A 246 -10.22 17.53 -19.66
C ALA A 246 -10.71 16.24 -18.97
N HIS A 247 -10.01 15.81 -17.92
CA HIS A 247 -10.42 14.67 -17.11
C HIS A 247 -11.69 14.97 -16.30
N LEU A 248 -11.72 16.07 -15.55
CA LEU A 248 -12.84 16.41 -14.67
C LEU A 248 -14.15 16.70 -15.44
N ASP A 249 -14.04 17.20 -16.67
CA ASP A 249 -15.19 17.40 -17.55
C ASP A 249 -15.66 16.10 -18.20
N GLY A 250 -14.73 15.20 -18.54
CA GLY A 250 -15.01 13.93 -19.20
C GLY A 250 -15.43 12.78 -18.27
N ALA A 251 -14.93 12.76 -17.04
CA ALA A 251 -15.18 11.70 -16.07
C ALA A 251 -16.43 12.02 -15.22
N LYS A 252 -17.30 11.03 -15.05
CA LYS A 252 -18.34 11.09 -14.02
C LYS A 252 -17.68 11.02 -12.65
N ASP A 253 -18.00 11.98 -11.77
CA ASP A 253 -17.42 12.10 -10.42
C ASP A 253 -15.88 12.07 -10.41
N GLY A 254 -15.26 12.65 -11.47
CA GLY A 254 -13.82 12.62 -11.69
C GLY A 254 -13.03 13.19 -10.52
N MET A 255 -11.86 12.59 -10.26
CA MET A 255 -10.91 13.08 -9.27
C MET A 255 -9.53 13.24 -9.90
N ILE A 256 -8.87 14.35 -9.60
CA ILE A 256 -7.44 14.54 -9.89
C ILE A 256 -6.66 14.39 -8.59
N SER A 257 -5.60 13.59 -8.64
CA SER A 257 -4.76 13.30 -7.49
C SER A 257 -3.28 13.59 -7.74
N PHE A 258 -2.74 14.52 -6.96
CA PHE A 258 -1.29 14.73 -6.80
C PHE A 258 -0.68 13.68 -5.86
N GLY A 259 0.64 13.50 -5.88
CA GLY A 259 1.42 12.64 -4.98
C GLY A 259 1.42 11.16 -5.33
N GLN A 260 1.57 10.84 -6.61
CA GLN A 260 1.49 9.46 -7.11
C GLN A 260 2.82 8.71 -7.02
N GLY A 261 2.81 7.40 -7.26
CA GLY A 261 4.02 6.55 -7.13
C GLY A 261 5.21 6.93 -8.04
N CYS A 262 4.95 7.73 -9.08
CA CYS A 262 5.95 8.26 -10.00
C CYS A 262 6.38 9.70 -9.65
N GLU A 263 6.20 10.15 -8.42
CA GLU A 263 6.67 11.45 -7.95
C GLU A 263 7.20 11.37 -6.51
N GLY A 264 7.77 12.45 -6.02
CA GLY A 264 8.21 12.60 -4.64
C GLY A 264 7.11 13.19 -3.73
N GLU A 265 7.48 14.12 -2.85
CA GLU A 265 6.53 14.77 -1.96
C GLU A 265 5.89 15.99 -2.65
N PRO A 266 4.58 15.99 -2.92
CA PRO A 266 3.93 17.10 -3.64
C PRO A 266 3.93 18.42 -2.88
N LEU A 267 3.99 18.42 -1.54
CA LEU A 267 4.07 19.68 -0.77
C LEU A 267 5.34 20.48 -1.07
N LEU A 268 6.40 19.86 -1.58
CA LEU A 268 7.60 20.58 -2.06
C LEU A 268 7.33 21.40 -3.34
N ALA A 269 6.28 21.08 -4.08
CA ALA A 269 5.82 21.79 -5.26
C ALA A 269 4.57 22.64 -5.00
N ALA A 270 4.27 22.97 -3.74
CA ALA A 270 3.00 23.60 -3.35
C ALA A 270 2.66 24.88 -4.13
N PRO A 271 3.58 25.83 -4.41
CA PRO A 271 3.25 27.01 -5.21
C PRO A 271 2.78 26.67 -6.62
N LYS A 272 3.37 25.64 -7.25
CA LYS A 272 2.99 25.19 -8.59
C LYS A 272 1.62 24.51 -8.58
N ILE A 273 1.39 23.63 -7.59
CA ILE A 273 0.12 22.92 -7.43
C ILE A 273 -1.00 23.92 -7.13
N ALA A 274 -0.80 24.88 -6.22
CA ALA A 274 -1.77 25.93 -5.91
C ALA A 274 -2.19 26.73 -7.15
N ALA A 275 -1.22 27.19 -7.95
CA ALA A 275 -1.50 27.89 -9.20
C ALA A 275 -2.29 27.02 -10.19
N ALA A 276 -1.99 25.73 -10.27
CA ALA A 276 -2.74 24.79 -11.11
C ALA A 276 -4.16 24.56 -10.61
N ILE A 277 -4.38 24.40 -9.29
CA ILE A 277 -5.71 24.28 -8.71
C ILE A 277 -6.57 25.49 -9.06
N GLN A 278 -6.03 26.70 -8.90
CA GLN A 278 -6.73 27.94 -9.26
C GLN A 278 -7.06 27.97 -10.77
N ALA A 279 -6.10 27.67 -11.64
CA ALA A 279 -6.31 27.63 -13.09
C ALA A 279 -7.33 26.56 -13.55
N ILE A 280 -7.40 25.42 -12.84
CA ILE A 280 -8.43 24.41 -13.06
C ILE A 280 -9.80 24.98 -12.67
N ARG A 281 -9.90 25.60 -11.49
CA ARG A 281 -11.16 26.10 -10.94
C ARG A 281 -11.71 27.33 -11.67
N THR A 282 -10.89 28.07 -12.42
CA THR A 282 -11.38 29.09 -13.36
C THR A 282 -12.06 28.49 -14.59
N GLN A 283 -11.80 27.22 -14.92
CA GLN A 283 -12.32 26.56 -16.12
C GLN A 283 -13.44 25.56 -15.82
N THR A 284 -13.36 24.86 -14.68
CA THR A 284 -14.38 23.88 -14.28
C THR A 284 -14.54 23.78 -12.76
N SER A 285 -15.81 23.71 -12.33
CA SER A 285 -16.19 23.41 -10.93
C SER A 285 -16.38 21.91 -10.68
N ARG A 286 -16.24 21.08 -11.72
CA ARG A 286 -16.52 19.64 -11.65
C ARG A 286 -15.43 18.88 -10.89
N GLY A 287 -15.87 17.78 -10.27
CA GLY A 287 -15.02 16.77 -9.65
C GLY A 287 -14.17 17.25 -8.47
N THR A 288 -13.31 16.35 -7.99
CA THR A 288 -12.53 16.55 -6.74
C THR A 288 -11.04 16.72 -7.03
N ILE A 289 -10.39 17.63 -6.30
CA ILE A 289 -8.93 17.74 -6.27
C ILE A 289 -8.41 17.15 -4.96
N HIS A 290 -7.53 16.16 -5.09
CA HIS A 290 -6.97 15.35 -4.02
C HIS A 290 -5.43 15.43 -4.01
N CYS A 291 -4.82 15.25 -2.83
CA CYS A 291 -3.37 15.21 -2.68
C CYS A 291 -2.92 14.07 -1.75
N ASN A 292 -2.09 13.18 -2.28
CA ASN A 292 -1.38 12.17 -1.51
C ASN A 292 -0.08 12.75 -0.97
N THR A 293 0.13 12.75 0.33
CA THR A 293 1.30 13.43 0.93
C THR A 293 1.84 12.66 2.12
N ASN A 294 3.12 12.85 2.43
CA ASN A 294 3.69 12.50 3.74
C ASN A 294 3.32 13.52 4.84
N ALA A 295 2.63 14.60 4.47
CA ALA A 295 2.17 15.71 5.31
C ALA A 295 3.29 16.43 6.09
N SER A 296 4.51 16.39 5.56
CA SER A 296 5.72 16.93 6.21
C SER A 296 5.79 18.45 6.31
N LEU A 297 4.95 19.20 5.59
CA LEU A 297 5.08 20.65 5.45
C LEU A 297 3.75 21.38 5.73
N PRO A 298 3.43 21.69 7.00
CA PRO A 298 2.19 22.35 7.41
C PRO A 298 1.85 23.61 6.60
N ARG A 299 2.81 24.54 6.47
CA ARG A 299 2.60 25.80 5.73
C ARG A 299 2.35 25.58 4.24
N ALA A 300 3.01 24.58 3.64
CA ALA A 300 2.80 24.26 2.24
C ALA A 300 1.42 23.64 2.02
N LEU A 301 0.93 22.86 3.00
CA LEU A 301 -0.43 22.34 2.97
C LEU A 301 -1.46 23.49 3.06
N GLU A 302 -1.28 24.47 3.95
CA GLU A 302 -2.15 25.65 4.04
C GLU A 302 -2.30 26.35 2.68
N VAL A 303 -1.19 26.56 1.97
CA VAL A 303 -1.19 27.14 0.62
C VAL A 303 -2.07 26.35 -0.36
N LEU A 304 -2.03 25.01 -0.31
CA LEU A 304 -2.88 24.18 -1.18
C LEU A 304 -4.36 24.23 -0.77
N VAL A 305 -4.63 24.25 0.54
CA VAL A 305 -5.99 24.38 1.06
C VAL A 305 -6.60 25.71 0.68
N ASP A 306 -5.84 26.81 0.80
CA ASP A 306 -6.25 28.15 0.38
C ASP A 306 -6.53 28.22 -1.13
N ALA A 307 -5.80 27.45 -1.94
CA ALA A 307 -6.01 27.36 -3.37
C ALA A 307 -7.27 26.55 -3.76
N GLY A 308 -7.84 25.76 -2.84
CA GLY A 308 -9.05 24.96 -3.07
C GLY A 308 -8.83 23.44 -3.10
N LEU A 309 -7.75 22.94 -2.48
CA LEU A 309 -7.56 21.50 -2.26
C LEU A 309 -8.69 20.95 -1.35
N GLN A 310 -9.35 19.88 -1.78
CA GLN A 310 -10.57 19.38 -1.11
C GLN A 310 -10.30 18.17 -0.21
N SER A 311 -9.28 17.38 -0.50
CA SER A 311 -8.96 16.19 0.29
C SER A 311 -7.48 15.83 0.27
N ILE A 312 -7.03 15.19 1.36
CA ILE A 312 -5.67 14.67 1.48
C ILE A 312 -5.65 13.21 1.90
N ARG A 313 -4.58 12.53 1.50
CA ARG A 313 -4.23 11.21 1.98
C ARG A 313 -2.83 11.22 2.60
N VAL A 314 -2.78 11.10 3.93
CA VAL A 314 -1.55 11.20 4.71
C VAL A 314 -0.89 9.83 4.85
N SER A 315 0.31 9.68 4.32
CA SER A 315 1.06 8.40 4.34
C SER A 315 1.78 8.17 5.66
N LEU A 316 1.50 7.02 6.28
CA LEU A 316 2.00 6.63 7.60
C LEU A 316 2.29 5.13 7.62
N ASN A 317 3.43 4.70 8.17
CA ASN A 317 3.68 3.30 8.52
C ASN A 317 3.31 3.02 10.00
N SER A 318 3.26 4.06 10.82
CA SER A 318 3.01 3.99 12.25
C SER A 318 2.54 5.36 12.77
N ALA A 319 1.75 5.33 13.84
CA ALA A 319 1.33 6.52 14.59
C ALA A 319 2.28 6.83 15.78
N ARG A 320 3.35 6.05 15.94
CA ARG A 320 4.41 6.26 16.93
C ARG A 320 5.61 6.97 16.28
N PRO A 321 6.10 8.09 16.85
CA PRO A 321 7.17 8.89 16.24
C PRO A 321 8.46 8.12 15.94
N ASP A 322 8.88 7.23 16.86
CA ASP A 322 10.11 6.43 16.73
C ASP A 322 10.04 5.45 15.55
N VAL A 323 8.92 4.73 15.43
CA VAL A 323 8.67 3.77 14.35
C VAL A 323 8.42 4.48 13.01
N TYR A 324 7.74 5.62 13.03
CA TYR A 324 7.58 6.47 11.85
C TYR A 324 8.94 6.91 11.30
N SER A 325 9.76 7.53 12.14
CA SER A 325 11.04 8.08 11.72
C SER A 325 12.05 7.02 11.30
N ALA A 326 12.00 5.82 11.90
CA ALA A 326 12.84 4.70 11.50
C ALA A 326 12.58 4.27 10.04
N TYR A 327 11.33 4.33 9.58
CA TYR A 327 10.96 4.00 8.20
C TYR A 327 11.11 5.19 7.25
N TYR A 328 10.46 6.32 7.52
CA TYR A 328 10.40 7.48 6.62
C TYR A 328 11.74 8.23 6.53
N ARG A 329 12.57 8.16 7.57
CA ARG A 329 13.88 8.84 7.66
C ARG A 329 13.78 10.30 7.21
N PRO A 330 13.01 11.11 7.93
CA PRO A 330 12.64 12.45 7.49
C PRO A 330 13.87 13.36 7.37
N ARG A 331 13.85 14.27 6.38
CA ARG A 331 14.86 15.32 6.19
C ARG A 331 14.18 16.69 6.25
N GLY A 332 14.53 17.48 7.27
CA GLY A 332 13.99 18.83 7.45
C GLY A 332 12.53 18.88 7.92
N TYR A 333 12.01 17.79 8.48
CA TYR A 333 10.71 17.73 9.16
C TYR A 333 10.74 16.62 10.23
N ASN A 334 9.73 16.58 11.10
CA ASN A 334 9.54 15.54 12.11
C ASN A 334 8.08 15.07 12.16
N PHE A 335 7.75 14.15 13.06
CA PHE A 335 6.40 13.61 13.16
C PHE A 335 5.36 14.64 13.67
N ASP A 336 5.76 15.62 14.47
CA ASP A 336 4.85 16.67 14.92
C ASP A 336 4.39 17.56 13.77
N ASP A 337 5.26 17.79 12.77
CA ASP A 337 4.86 18.48 11.53
C ASP A 337 3.76 17.72 10.78
N VAL A 338 3.83 16.38 10.75
CA VAL A 338 2.80 15.51 10.16
C VAL A 338 1.47 15.68 10.89
N LEU A 339 1.52 15.67 12.23
CA LEU A 339 0.33 15.88 13.07
C LEU A 339 -0.25 17.28 12.92
N GLU A 340 0.59 18.31 12.78
CA GLU A 340 0.13 19.68 12.57
C GLU A 340 -0.57 19.83 11.21
N SER A 341 -0.03 19.23 10.15
CA SER A 341 -0.70 19.17 8.85
C SER A 341 -2.09 18.50 8.92
N VAL A 342 -2.21 17.41 9.69
CA VAL A 342 -3.51 16.74 9.92
C VAL A 342 -4.48 17.68 10.65
N LYS A 343 -4.03 18.40 11.69
CA LYS A 343 -4.86 19.37 12.42
C LYS A 343 -5.28 20.54 11.55
N ILE A 344 -4.40 21.03 10.67
CA ILE A 344 -4.72 22.10 9.71
C ILE A 344 -5.82 21.62 8.76
N ALA A 345 -5.65 20.46 8.14
CA ALA A 345 -6.67 19.90 7.25
C ALA A 345 -8.02 19.76 7.94
N ASP A 346 -8.03 19.26 9.18
CA ASP A 346 -9.27 19.09 9.95
C ASP A 346 -9.94 20.44 10.27
N ARG A 347 -9.18 21.40 10.81
CA ARG A 347 -9.68 22.76 11.11
C ARG A 347 -10.23 23.47 9.88
N ARG A 348 -9.66 23.19 8.70
CA ARG A 348 -10.06 23.80 7.43
C ARG A 348 -11.14 23.01 6.69
N GLY A 349 -11.61 21.90 7.24
CA GLY A 349 -12.69 21.09 6.66
C GLY A 349 -12.27 20.27 5.43
N VAL A 350 -10.97 20.06 5.23
CA VAL A 350 -10.42 19.21 4.17
C VAL A 350 -10.61 17.76 4.58
N ALA A 351 -11.12 16.92 3.68
CA ALA A 351 -11.33 15.52 3.98
C ALA A 351 -9.98 14.78 4.14
N ILE A 352 -9.85 14.00 5.22
CA ILE A 352 -8.59 13.33 5.56
C ILE A 352 -8.77 11.81 5.46
N SER A 353 -7.84 11.18 4.76
CA SER A 353 -7.62 9.74 4.85
C SER A 353 -6.19 9.45 5.30
N LEU A 354 -6.00 8.38 6.07
CA LEU A 354 -4.67 7.86 6.37
C LEU A 354 -4.33 6.75 5.38
N ASN A 355 -3.24 6.91 4.65
CA ASN A 355 -2.62 5.82 3.90
C ASN A 355 -1.71 5.03 4.84
N LEU A 356 -2.30 4.06 5.55
CA LEU A 356 -1.61 3.25 6.54
C LEU A 356 -0.90 2.08 5.86
N LEU A 357 0.44 2.13 5.82
CA LEU A 357 1.30 1.05 5.31
C LEU A 357 1.32 -0.10 6.32
N THR A 358 0.38 -1.02 6.16
CA THR A 358 0.15 -2.15 7.06
C THR A 358 1.28 -3.18 7.00
N HIS A 359 1.68 -3.64 8.18
CA HIS A 359 2.65 -4.69 8.36
C HIS A 359 2.27 -5.59 9.56
N PRO A 360 2.02 -6.89 9.35
CA PRO A 360 1.75 -7.83 10.44
C PRO A 360 2.87 -7.82 11.49
N GLY A 361 2.50 -7.80 12.76
CA GLY A 361 3.41 -7.68 13.90
C GLY A 361 3.78 -6.25 14.29
N VAL A 362 3.49 -5.25 13.46
CA VAL A 362 3.75 -3.83 13.78
C VAL A 362 2.42 -3.08 13.91
N THR A 363 1.59 -3.09 12.86
CA THR A 363 0.30 -2.37 12.85
C THR A 363 -0.67 -2.88 13.93
N ASP A 364 -0.61 -4.18 14.23
CA ASP A 364 -1.43 -4.87 15.23
C ASP A 364 -0.72 -5.07 16.58
N ASP A 365 0.42 -4.39 16.82
CA ASP A 365 1.00 -4.27 18.16
C ASP A 365 0.11 -3.36 19.03
N PRO A 366 -0.27 -3.76 20.26
CA PRO A 366 -1.15 -2.98 21.12
C PRO A 366 -0.75 -1.50 21.30
N ARG A 367 0.55 -1.19 21.29
CA ARG A 367 1.06 0.19 21.41
C ARG A 367 0.78 1.01 20.16
N GLU A 368 0.82 0.39 18.97
CA GLU A 368 0.40 1.06 17.74
C GLU A 368 -1.10 1.26 17.68
N ILE A 369 -1.88 0.28 18.14
CA ILE A 369 -3.33 0.41 18.22
C ILE A 369 -3.72 1.60 19.10
N GLU A 370 -3.07 1.75 20.26
CA GLU A 370 -3.28 2.88 21.15
C GLU A 370 -2.85 4.22 20.52
N ALA A 371 -1.71 4.26 19.83
CA ALA A 371 -1.24 5.45 19.15
C ALA A 371 -2.18 5.89 18.01
N LEU A 372 -2.62 4.94 17.19
CA LEU A 372 -3.62 5.19 16.13
C LEU A 372 -4.93 5.68 16.74
N ALA A 373 -5.39 5.08 17.85
CA ALA A 373 -6.60 5.53 18.54
C ALA A 373 -6.51 6.98 19.03
N ARG A 374 -5.35 7.41 19.53
CA ARG A 374 -5.12 8.82 19.89
C ARG A 374 -5.21 9.74 18.68
N LEU A 375 -4.60 9.36 17.56
CA LEU A 375 -4.66 10.13 16.31
C LEU A 375 -6.11 10.27 15.80
N LEU A 376 -6.85 9.16 15.74
CA LEU A 376 -8.25 9.14 15.28
C LEU A 376 -9.21 9.93 16.20
N ARG A 377 -8.87 10.10 17.48
CA ARG A 377 -9.63 10.96 18.41
C ARG A 377 -9.26 12.43 18.31
N ALA A 378 -8.03 12.73 17.86
CA ALA A 378 -7.49 14.08 17.82
C ALA A 378 -7.87 14.85 16.55
N ALA A 379 -8.27 14.16 15.47
CA ALA A 379 -8.66 14.78 14.21
C ALA A 379 -9.77 13.99 13.51
N ARG A 380 -10.63 14.69 12.75
CA ARG A 380 -11.69 14.07 11.93
C ARG A 380 -11.10 13.37 10.70
N ILE A 381 -10.68 12.12 10.89
CA ILE A 381 -10.19 11.24 9.84
C ILE A 381 -11.38 10.43 9.31
N SER A 382 -11.67 10.55 8.02
CA SER A 382 -12.81 9.87 7.38
C SER A 382 -12.50 8.41 7.03
N MET A 383 -11.22 8.09 6.81
CA MET A 383 -10.81 6.77 6.33
C MET A 383 -9.41 6.38 6.80
N VAL A 384 -9.26 5.12 7.24
CA VAL A 384 -7.98 4.43 7.29
C VAL A 384 -7.90 3.54 6.06
N GLN A 385 -7.10 3.97 5.10
CA GLN A 385 -6.83 3.26 3.87
C GLN A 385 -5.60 2.38 4.07
N THR A 386 -5.82 1.07 4.16
CA THR A 386 -4.73 0.11 4.28
C THR A 386 -4.02 -0.05 2.94
N ARG A 387 -2.69 0.02 2.98
CA ARG A 387 -1.80 -0.43 1.91
C ARG A 387 -0.90 -1.50 2.48
N THR A 388 -0.57 -2.49 1.66
CA THR A 388 0.49 -3.41 2.06
C THR A 388 1.83 -2.68 2.03
N LEU A 389 2.57 -2.74 3.13
CA LEU A 389 3.94 -2.23 3.13
C LEU A 389 4.81 -3.15 2.27
N ASN A 390 5.26 -2.62 1.13
CA ASN A 390 6.09 -3.31 0.15
C ASN A 390 7.57 -3.12 0.47
N VAL A 391 8.12 -4.04 1.24
CA VAL A 391 9.51 -4.05 1.68
C VAL A 391 9.86 -5.45 2.14
N ASP A 392 11.15 -5.79 2.08
CA ASP A 392 11.69 -6.95 2.76
C ASP A 392 11.29 -6.94 4.26
N PRO A 393 10.53 -7.94 4.75
CA PRO A 393 10.05 -7.95 6.13
C PRO A 393 11.18 -7.97 7.17
N ARG A 394 12.31 -8.63 6.89
CA ARG A 394 13.46 -8.67 7.79
C ARG A 394 14.10 -7.30 7.92
N ARG A 395 14.29 -6.60 6.79
CA ARG A 395 14.81 -5.22 6.79
C ARG A 395 13.90 -4.26 7.51
N TYR A 396 12.58 -4.38 7.35
CA TYR A 396 11.64 -3.53 8.09
C TYR A 396 11.70 -3.80 9.59
N PHE A 397 11.61 -5.06 10.03
CA PHE A 397 11.74 -5.40 11.44
C PHE A 397 13.09 -5.00 12.04
N ALA A 398 14.18 -5.05 11.28
CA ALA A 398 15.49 -4.56 11.72
C ALA A 398 15.49 -3.05 12.00
N ALA A 399 14.72 -2.27 11.22
CA ALA A 399 14.61 -0.83 11.39
C ALA A 399 13.64 -0.43 12.52
N VAL A 400 12.47 -1.07 12.62
CA VAL A 400 11.40 -0.65 13.54
C VAL A 400 11.28 -1.49 14.80
N GLY A 401 12.00 -2.61 14.87
CA GLY A 401 11.90 -3.60 15.94
C GLY A 401 10.74 -4.57 15.76
N ARG A 402 10.85 -5.73 16.41
CA ARG A 402 9.77 -6.72 16.55
C ARG A 402 8.86 -6.36 17.75
N PRO A 403 7.60 -6.83 17.75
CA PRO A 403 6.70 -6.62 18.88
C PRO A 403 7.26 -7.30 20.14
N ARG A 404 7.06 -6.66 21.30
CA ARG A 404 7.52 -7.18 22.61
C ARG A 404 6.52 -8.12 23.28
N ALA A 405 5.27 -8.09 22.82
CA ALA A 405 4.17 -8.91 23.31
C ALA A 405 3.41 -9.49 22.12
N GLN A 406 2.52 -10.46 22.37
CA GLN A 406 1.69 -11.07 21.34
C GLN A 406 0.84 -9.99 20.63
N PRO A 407 1.03 -9.80 19.30
CA PRO A 407 0.19 -8.88 18.53
C PRO A 407 -1.25 -9.36 18.46
N LEU A 408 -2.17 -8.41 18.28
CA LEU A 408 -3.61 -8.65 18.23
C LEU A 408 -4.00 -9.50 16.99
N GLY A 409 -3.25 -9.38 15.89
CA GLY A 409 -3.61 -9.91 14.58
C GLY A 409 -4.32 -8.86 13.73
N ILE A 410 -3.88 -8.69 12.48
CA ILE A 410 -4.45 -7.69 11.54
C ILE A 410 -5.97 -7.82 11.36
N ALA A 411 -6.53 -9.04 11.30
CA ALA A 411 -7.98 -9.22 11.19
C ALA A 411 -8.72 -8.71 12.43
N CYS A 412 -8.16 -8.93 13.63
CA CYS A 412 -8.73 -8.41 14.87
C CYS A 412 -8.51 -6.90 15.01
N TRP A 413 -7.39 -6.37 14.51
CA TRP A 413 -7.15 -4.93 14.40
C TRP A 413 -8.17 -4.25 13.47
N ALA A 414 -8.45 -4.83 12.31
CA ALA A 414 -9.46 -4.33 11.38
C ALA A 414 -10.86 -4.28 12.03
N ALA A 415 -11.25 -5.36 12.72
CA ALA A 415 -12.51 -5.41 13.46
C ALA A 415 -12.56 -4.42 14.62
N TRP A 416 -11.45 -4.24 15.33
CA TRP A 416 -11.30 -3.23 16.37
C TRP A 416 -11.54 -1.83 15.82
N LEU A 417 -10.90 -1.47 14.71
CA LEU A 417 -11.06 -0.16 14.10
C LEU A 417 -12.52 0.11 13.75
N GLN A 418 -13.19 -0.85 13.10
CA GLN A 418 -14.59 -0.72 12.73
C GLN A 418 -15.54 -0.66 13.93
N THR A 419 -15.19 -1.29 15.05
CA THR A 419 -16.01 -1.30 16.27
C THR A 419 -15.84 -0.02 17.08
N GLU A 420 -14.60 0.40 17.31
CA GLU A 420 -14.30 1.56 18.17
C GLU A 420 -14.42 2.90 17.43
N PHE A 421 -14.25 2.89 16.11
CA PHE A 421 -14.33 4.07 15.24
C PHE A 421 -15.28 3.82 14.07
N PRO A 422 -16.59 3.59 14.31
CA PRO A 422 -17.54 3.23 13.26
C PRO A 422 -17.76 4.31 12.19
N HIS A 423 -17.37 5.55 12.48
CA HIS A 423 -17.39 6.68 11.54
C HIS A 423 -16.16 6.71 10.61
N VAL A 424 -15.11 5.92 10.91
CA VAL A 424 -13.90 5.82 10.10
C VAL A 424 -14.04 4.64 9.15
N ARG A 425 -14.05 4.91 7.85
CA ARG A 425 -14.07 3.84 6.84
C ARG A 425 -12.74 3.09 6.87
N LEU A 426 -12.79 1.76 6.85
CA LEU A 426 -11.65 0.90 6.53
C LEU A 426 -11.73 0.54 5.03
N GLY A 427 -10.63 0.67 4.30
CA GLY A 427 -10.64 0.30 2.87
C GLY A 427 -9.28 0.35 2.19
N ASN A 428 -9.27 0.20 0.86
CA ASN A 428 -8.11 0.19 -0.02
C ASN A 428 -8.25 1.19 -1.18
N PHE A 429 -9.42 1.76 -1.47
CA PHE A 429 -9.53 2.67 -2.62
C PHE A 429 -9.77 4.11 -2.20
N THR A 430 -9.19 5.06 -2.93
CA THR A 430 -9.52 6.47 -2.77
C THR A 430 -10.96 6.64 -3.24
N ARG A 431 -11.77 7.39 -2.50
CA ARG A 431 -13.18 7.62 -2.83
C ARG A 431 -13.47 9.10 -2.74
N GLY A 432 -14.43 9.56 -3.54
CA GLY A 432 -14.99 10.90 -3.37
C GLY A 432 -15.48 11.07 -1.93
N PHE A 433 -15.10 12.18 -1.31
CA PHE A 433 -15.64 12.61 -0.03
C PHE A 433 -16.83 13.50 -0.37
N GLY A 434 -17.97 12.83 -0.62
CA GLY A 434 -19.26 13.48 -0.85
C GLY A 434 -19.84 13.98 0.46
#